data_AF-Q8R0Y1-F1
#
_entry.id   AF-Q8R0Y1-F1
#
_cell.length_a   1.000
_cell.length_b   1.000
_cell.length_c   1.000
_cell.angle_alpha   90.00
_cell.angle_beta   90.00
_cell.angle_gamma   90.00
#
_symmetry.space_group_name_H-M   'P 1'
#
loop_
_entity.id
_entity.type
_entity.pdbx_description
1 polymer ?
#
loop_
_entity_poly.entity_id
_entity_poly.type
_entity_poly.pdbx_seq_one_letter_code
_entity_poly.pdbx_strand_id
1 'polypeptide(L)'
;CTGRSPAQCLSCRRGFYHHQETNTCVTLCPAGLYADESQRLCLRCHPSCQKCVDEPEKCTVCKEGFSLARGSCIPDCEPGTYFDSELVKCGECHHTCRTCVGPSREECIHCAKSFHFQDWKCVPACGEGFYPEEMPGLPHKVCRRCEENCLSCEGSSRNCSRCKAGFTQLGTSCITNHTCSNADETFCEMVKSNRLCERKLFIQFCCRTCLLAG
;
A
#
# COMPACT_ATOMS: atom_id res chain seq x y z
N CYS A 1 -1.11 -1.65 -58.70
CA CYS A 1 -0.62 -0.26 -58.57
C CYS A 1 -1.51 0.66 -59.38
N THR A 2 -1.69 1.91 -58.95
CA THR A 2 -2.42 2.97 -59.69
C THR A 2 -1.52 3.74 -60.66
N GLY A 3 -0.20 3.52 -60.63
CA GLY A 3 0.76 4.12 -61.56
C GLY A 3 2.19 3.61 -61.34
N ARG A 4 3.18 4.32 -61.89
CA ARG A 4 4.59 3.88 -61.94
C ARG A 4 5.41 4.27 -60.71
N SER A 5 4.95 5.22 -59.89
CA SER A 5 5.73 5.66 -58.73
C SER A 5 5.66 4.64 -57.57
N PRO A 6 6.67 4.60 -56.68
CA PRO A 6 6.64 3.78 -55.47
C PRO A 6 5.43 4.05 -54.55
N ALA A 7 4.90 5.28 -54.61
CA ALA A 7 3.75 5.77 -53.83
C ALA A 7 2.38 5.53 -54.49
N GLN A 8 2.32 4.74 -55.56
CA GLN A 8 1.08 4.42 -56.28
C GLN A 8 0.78 2.93 -56.20
N CYS A 9 0.97 2.34 -55.02
CA CYS A 9 0.72 0.92 -54.80
C CYS A 9 -0.70 0.67 -54.25
N LEU A 10 -1.37 -0.35 -54.78
CA LEU A 10 -2.72 -0.78 -54.33
C LEU A 10 -2.66 -2.04 -53.45
N SER A 11 -1.60 -2.84 -53.60
CA SER A 11 -1.46 -4.16 -52.98
C SER A 11 0.01 -4.54 -52.93
N CYS A 12 0.46 -5.06 -51.80
CA CYS A 12 1.86 -5.44 -51.61
C CYS A 12 2.11 -6.95 -51.79
N ARG A 13 3.32 -7.28 -52.24
CA ARG A 13 3.80 -8.67 -52.32
C ARG A 13 3.96 -9.23 -50.91
N ARG A 14 3.89 -10.56 -50.75
CA ARG A 14 4.22 -11.24 -49.48
C ARG A 14 5.59 -10.79 -48.96
N GLY A 15 5.68 -10.50 -47.66
CA GLY A 15 6.87 -9.93 -47.01
C GLY A 15 6.93 -8.39 -47.06
N PHE A 16 5.94 -7.72 -47.65
CA PHE A 16 5.80 -6.27 -47.64
C PHE A 16 4.43 -5.86 -47.10
N TYR A 17 4.42 -4.73 -46.40
CA TYR A 17 3.24 -4.14 -45.76
C TYR A 17 2.88 -2.84 -46.45
N HIS A 18 1.59 -2.63 -46.66
CA HIS A 18 1.09 -1.41 -47.28
C HIS A 18 1.02 -0.29 -46.25
N HIS A 19 1.77 0.79 -46.49
CA HIS A 19 1.70 2.01 -45.71
C HIS A 19 0.65 2.95 -46.34
N GLN A 20 -0.49 3.10 -45.68
CA GLN A 20 -1.64 3.81 -46.25
C GLN A 20 -1.42 5.31 -46.43
N GLU A 21 -0.59 5.95 -45.59
CA GLU A 21 -0.35 7.40 -45.68
C GLU A 21 0.49 7.78 -46.92
N THR A 22 1.46 6.94 -47.29
CA THR A 22 2.35 7.19 -48.44
C THR A 22 2.01 6.33 -49.65
N ASN A 23 1.02 5.42 -49.53
CA ASN A 23 0.65 4.43 -50.54
C ASN A 23 1.84 3.60 -51.08
N THR A 24 2.84 3.35 -50.23
CA THR A 24 4.05 2.57 -50.55
C THR A 24 4.01 1.19 -49.91
N CYS A 25 4.75 0.23 -50.47
CA CYS A 25 5.02 -1.06 -49.82
C CYS A 25 6.36 -1.00 -49.08
N VAL A 26 6.36 -1.28 -47.78
CA VAL A 26 7.55 -1.25 -46.93
C VAL A 26 7.79 -2.62 -46.29
N THR A 27 9.04 -2.96 -46.01
CA THR A 27 9.39 -4.20 -45.30
C THR A 27 9.28 -4.03 -43.79
N LEU A 28 9.50 -2.82 -43.28
CA LEU A 28 9.38 -2.42 -41.88
C LEU A 28 8.45 -1.22 -41.81
N CYS A 29 7.42 -1.31 -40.96
CA CYS A 29 6.53 -0.19 -40.71
C CYS A 29 7.26 0.93 -39.97
N PRO A 30 6.99 2.21 -40.29
CA PRO A 30 7.61 3.35 -39.61
C PRO A 30 7.14 3.45 -38.14
N ALA A 31 7.83 4.29 -37.35
CA ALA A 31 7.53 4.46 -35.93
C ALA A 31 6.06 4.90 -35.70
N GLY A 32 5.43 4.36 -34.67
CA GLY A 32 4.00 4.53 -34.39
C GLY A 32 3.07 3.58 -35.15
N LEU A 33 3.61 2.69 -36.00
CA LEU A 33 2.86 1.64 -36.68
C LEU A 33 3.48 0.26 -36.46
N TYR A 34 2.66 -0.78 -36.51
CA TYR A 34 3.09 -2.17 -36.52
C TYR A 34 2.65 -2.87 -37.80
N ALA A 35 3.38 -3.93 -38.14
CA ALA A 35 3.10 -4.77 -39.29
C ALA A 35 2.03 -5.79 -38.92
N ASP A 36 0.84 -5.67 -39.53
CA ASP A 36 -0.21 -6.67 -39.37
C ASP A 36 -0.11 -7.73 -40.47
N GLU A 37 0.19 -8.97 -40.08
CA GLU A 37 0.36 -10.10 -41.01
C GLU A 37 -0.97 -10.54 -41.65
N SER A 38 -2.10 -10.31 -40.97
CA SER A 38 -3.42 -10.76 -41.43
C SER A 38 -3.93 -9.93 -42.61
N GLN A 39 -3.76 -8.61 -42.53
CA GLN A 39 -4.19 -7.63 -43.53
C GLN A 39 -3.04 -7.15 -44.42
N ARG A 40 -1.78 -7.48 -44.07
CA ARG A 40 -0.56 -6.99 -44.75
C ARG A 40 -0.51 -5.47 -44.83
N LEU A 41 -0.93 -4.83 -43.75
CA LEU A 41 -1.03 -3.38 -43.60
C LEU A 41 -0.12 -2.94 -42.45
N CYS A 42 0.41 -1.72 -42.57
CA CYS A 42 0.94 -1.04 -41.40
C CYS A 42 -0.24 -0.40 -40.67
N LEU A 43 -0.54 -0.87 -39.47
CA LEU A 43 -1.61 -0.35 -38.62
C LEU A 43 -1.02 0.50 -37.49
N ARG A 44 -1.79 1.46 -36.97
CA ARG A 44 -1.31 2.37 -35.91
C ARG A 44 -1.25 1.65 -34.57
N CYS A 45 -0.23 1.98 -33.77
CA CYS A 45 -0.13 1.59 -32.37
C CYS A 45 -1.13 2.38 -31.49
N HIS A 46 -1.35 1.88 -30.26
CA HIS A 46 -2.06 2.65 -29.24
C HIS A 46 -1.39 4.03 -29.01
N PRO A 47 -2.14 5.12 -28.75
CA PRO A 47 -1.58 6.47 -28.67
C PRO A 47 -0.45 6.67 -27.64
N SER A 48 -0.42 5.88 -26.56
CA SER A 48 0.65 5.89 -25.54
C SER A 48 1.95 5.23 -26.00
N CYS A 49 1.91 4.50 -27.12
CA CYS A 49 3.00 3.69 -27.61
C CYS A 49 3.77 4.39 -28.74
N GLN A 50 5.11 4.34 -28.67
CA GLN A 50 6.00 4.79 -29.74
C GLN A 50 6.32 3.66 -30.72
N LYS A 51 6.47 2.42 -30.23
CA LYS A 51 6.65 1.20 -31.05
C LYS A 51 5.88 0.02 -30.47
N CYS A 52 5.00 -0.58 -31.25
CA CYS A 52 4.25 -1.79 -30.88
C CYS A 52 4.55 -2.95 -31.83
N VAL A 53 4.20 -4.17 -31.41
CA VAL A 53 4.45 -5.42 -32.14
C VAL A 53 3.20 -6.28 -32.10
N ASP A 54 2.80 -6.83 -33.25
CA ASP A 54 1.64 -7.70 -33.51
C ASP A 54 0.26 -7.11 -33.22
N GLU A 55 0.12 -6.29 -32.18
CA GLU A 55 -1.14 -5.72 -31.68
C GLU A 55 -0.93 -4.27 -31.25
N PRO A 56 -1.97 -3.42 -31.33
CA PRO A 56 -1.84 -2.00 -30.99
C PRO A 56 -1.48 -1.77 -29.50
N GLU A 57 -1.90 -2.67 -28.61
CA GLU A 57 -1.69 -2.61 -27.15
C GLU A 57 -0.34 -3.18 -26.70
N LYS A 58 0.29 -4.05 -27.51
CA LYS A 58 1.58 -4.68 -27.21
C LYS A 58 2.73 -3.76 -27.55
N CYS A 59 2.97 -2.82 -26.65
CA CYS A 59 4.02 -1.85 -26.79
C CYS A 59 5.39 -2.40 -26.37
N THR A 60 6.43 -1.95 -27.08
CA THR A 60 7.85 -2.24 -26.78
C THR A 60 8.63 -0.98 -26.41
N VAL A 61 8.18 0.19 -26.91
CA VAL A 61 8.77 1.50 -26.58
C VAL A 61 7.63 2.48 -26.37
N CYS A 62 7.58 3.10 -25.19
CA CYS A 62 6.58 4.09 -24.83
C CYS A 62 6.98 5.49 -25.29
N LYS A 63 5.99 6.36 -25.51
CA LYS A 63 6.26 7.78 -25.73
C LYS A 63 6.76 8.45 -24.43
N GLU A 64 7.39 9.61 -24.55
CA GLU A 64 7.78 10.41 -23.39
C GLU A 64 6.57 10.67 -22.47
N GLY A 65 6.78 10.53 -21.16
CA GLY A 65 5.72 10.61 -20.15
C GLY A 65 4.95 9.30 -19.93
N PHE A 66 5.42 8.19 -20.50
CA PHE A 66 4.87 6.86 -20.25
C PHE A 66 6.00 5.84 -19.99
N SER A 67 5.77 4.92 -19.04
CA SER A 67 6.65 3.80 -18.74
C SER A 67 6.06 2.47 -19.21
N LEU A 68 6.94 1.55 -19.59
CA LEU A 68 6.53 0.23 -20.08
C LEU A 68 6.26 -0.71 -18.90
N ALA A 69 5.00 -1.12 -18.75
CA ALA A 69 4.56 -2.07 -17.74
C ALA A 69 3.80 -3.23 -18.39
N ARG A 70 4.33 -4.45 -18.25
CA ARG A 70 3.73 -5.71 -18.76
C ARG A 70 3.35 -5.68 -20.25
N GLY A 71 4.11 -4.94 -21.06
CA GLY A 71 3.85 -4.80 -22.50
C GLY A 71 2.86 -3.70 -22.87
N SER A 72 2.42 -2.88 -21.92
CA SER A 72 1.60 -1.69 -22.17
C SER A 72 2.28 -0.45 -21.60
N CYS A 73 1.95 0.71 -22.16
CA CYS A 73 2.51 1.99 -21.70
C CYS A 73 1.56 2.63 -20.71
N ILE A 74 2.00 2.77 -19.46
CA ILE A 74 1.28 3.46 -18.40
C ILE A 74 1.84 4.89 -18.26
N PRO A 75 1.01 5.92 -18.04
CA PRO A 75 1.52 7.27 -17.82
C PRO A 75 2.41 7.34 -16.60
N ASP A 76 3.52 8.07 -16.73
CA ASP A 76 4.38 8.45 -15.62
C ASP A 76 3.74 9.64 -14.89
N CYS A 77 2.77 9.34 -14.05
CA CYS A 77 2.12 10.33 -13.20
C CYS A 77 3.09 10.80 -12.11
N GLU A 78 3.24 12.12 -11.96
CA GLU A 78 4.10 12.72 -10.94
C GLU A 78 3.63 12.32 -9.53
N PRO A 79 4.53 12.23 -8.54
CA PRO A 79 4.13 11.96 -7.16
C PRO A 79 3.06 12.96 -6.68
N GLY A 80 1.93 12.44 -6.23
CA GLY A 80 0.75 13.22 -5.86
C GLY A 80 -0.39 13.12 -6.88
N THR A 81 -0.16 12.42 -8.00
CA THR A 81 -1.18 12.09 -8.98
C THR A 81 -1.28 10.57 -9.19
N TYR A 82 -2.42 10.11 -9.69
CA TYR A 82 -2.67 8.72 -10.09
C TYR A 82 -3.14 8.67 -11.53
N PHE A 83 -2.95 7.53 -12.19
CA PHE A 83 -3.47 7.34 -13.54
C PHE A 83 -4.97 7.00 -13.50
N ASP A 84 -5.79 7.92 -14.00
CA ASP A 84 -7.20 7.71 -14.23
C ASP A 84 -7.40 7.03 -15.59
N SER A 85 -7.77 5.74 -15.56
CA SER A 85 -7.95 4.95 -16.78
C SER A 85 -9.18 5.36 -17.61
N GLU A 86 -10.20 5.96 -16.99
CA GLU A 86 -11.40 6.40 -17.70
C GLU A 86 -11.13 7.69 -18.49
N LEU A 87 -10.39 8.62 -17.89
CA LEU A 87 -10.04 9.90 -18.50
C LEU A 87 -8.70 9.87 -19.25
N VAL A 88 -7.97 8.76 -19.17
CA VAL A 88 -6.64 8.55 -19.76
C VAL A 88 -5.70 9.71 -19.44
N LYS A 89 -5.69 10.15 -18.17
CA LYS A 89 -4.89 11.27 -17.70
C LYS A 89 -4.47 11.07 -16.24
N CYS A 90 -3.51 11.85 -15.78
CA CYS A 90 -3.18 11.88 -14.36
C CYS A 90 -4.21 12.75 -13.62
N GLY A 91 -4.86 12.16 -12.61
CA GLY A 91 -5.74 12.85 -11.66
C GLY A 91 -5.01 13.11 -10.34
N GLU A 92 -5.43 14.11 -9.57
CA GLU A 92 -4.81 14.41 -8.28
C GLU A 92 -5.24 13.41 -7.21
N CYS A 93 -4.29 13.02 -6.36
CA CYS A 93 -4.57 12.28 -5.15
C CYS A 93 -5.37 13.11 -4.14
N HIS A 94 -6.04 12.44 -3.20
CA HIS A 94 -6.56 13.11 -2.02
C HIS A 94 -5.42 13.83 -1.27
N HIS A 95 -5.65 15.06 -0.79
CA HIS A 95 -4.63 15.93 -0.15
C HIS A 95 -3.86 15.31 1.04
N THR A 96 -4.40 14.26 1.68
CA THR A 96 -3.71 13.52 2.75
C THR A 96 -2.66 12.54 2.23
N CYS A 97 -2.64 12.30 0.92
CA CYS A 97 -1.81 11.32 0.24
C CYS A 97 -0.65 11.99 -0.50
N ARG A 98 0.53 11.38 -0.38
CA ARG A 98 1.69 11.68 -1.23
C ARG A 98 1.68 10.86 -2.51
N THR A 99 1.26 9.60 -2.44
CA THR A 99 1.03 8.74 -3.61
C THR A 99 -0.23 7.92 -3.37
N CYS A 100 -0.99 7.66 -4.43
CA CYS A 100 -2.28 7.00 -4.37
C CYS A 100 -2.49 6.11 -5.61
N VAL A 101 -3.46 5.20 -5.53
CA VAL A 101 -3.96 4.43 -6.67
C VAL A 101 -5.27 4.99 -7.22
N GLY A 102 -5.86 5.97 -6.54
CA GLY A 102 -7.14 6.57 -6.88
C GLY A 102 -7.42 7.85 -6.09
N PRO A 103 -8.55 8.51 -6.36
CA PRO A 103 -8.87 9.82 -5.79
C PRO A 103 -9.34 9.74 -4.33
N SER A 104 -9.73 8.57 -3.84
CA SER A 104 -10.26 8.43 -2.47
C SER A 104 -9.16 8.50 -1.41
N ARG A 105 -9.56 8.87 -0.19
CA ARG A 105 -8.65 8.90 0.98
C ARG A 105 -8.22 7.50 1.44
N GLU A 106 -8.97 6.45 1.08
CA GLU A 106 -8.66 5.03 1.35
C GLU A 106 -7.78 4.38 0.28
N GLU A 107 -7.50 5.09 -0.81
CA GLU A 107 -6.68 4.58 -1.95
C GLU A 107 -5.24 5.08 -1.86
N CYS A 108 -4.78 5.31 -0.64
CA CYS A 108 -3.48 5.90 -0.36
C CYS A 108 -2.38 4.86 -0.25
N ILE A 109 -1.28 5.04 -0.98
CA ILE A 109 -0.09 4.18 -0.85
C ILE A 109 0.87 4.79 0.19
N HIS A 110 1.14 6.09 0.08
CA HIS A 110 1.99 6.82 1.01
C HIS A 110 1.32 8.09 1.48
N CYS A 111 1.39 8.36 2.78
CA CYS A 111 0.84 9.57 3.35
C CYS A 111 1.70 10.80 3.05
N ALA A 112 1.04 11.95 2.94
CA ALA A 112 1.68 13.26 2.93
C ALA A 112 2.47 13.49 4.23
N LYS A 113 3.39 14.47 4.20
CA LYS A 113 4.18 14.83 5.38
C LYS A 113 3.23 15.23 6.52
N SER A 114 3.55 14.80 7.74
CA SER A 114 2.75 15.01 8.97
C SER A 114 1.46 14.17 9.09
N PHE A 115 1.14 13.34 8.10
CA PHE A 115 0.05 12.35 8.21
C PHE A 115 0.60 10.98 8.61
N HIS A 116 -0.28 10.14 9.16
CA HIS A 116 0.03 8.80 9.63
C HIS A 116 -0.88 7.78 8.94
N PHE A 117 -0.33 6.61 8.61
CA PHE A 117 -1.11 5.56 7.99
C PHE A 117 -1.86 4.75 9.03
N GLN A 118 -3.18 4.67 8.90
CA GLN A 118 -4.05 3.90 9.77
C GLN A 118 -5.19 3.29 8.94
N ASP A 119 -5.36 1.97 8.95
CA ASP A 119 -6.49 1.29 8.28
C ASP A 119 -6.74 1.76 6.83
N TRP A 120 -5.69 1.77 6.00
CA TRP A 120 -5.72 2.18 4.58
C TRP A 120 -5.95 3.67 4.30
N LYS A 121 -6.08 4.50 5.33
CA LYS A 121 -6.24 5.96 5.20
C LYS A 121 -5.08 6.69 5.87
N CYS A 122 -4.86 7.91 5.41
CA CYS A 122 -3.92 8.82 6.04
C CYS A 122 -4.66 9.77 6.97
N VAL A 123 -4.32 9.72 8.26
CA VAL A 123 -4.94 10.49 9.33
C VAL A 123 -3.94 11.50 9.92
N PRO A 124 -4.38 12.67 10.37
CA PRO A 124 -3.47 13.68 10.96
C PRO A 124 -2.90 13.25 12.31
N ALA A 125 -3.60 12.37 13.03
CA ALA A 125 -3.17 11.79 14.30
C ALA A 125 -3.72 10.37 14.43
N CYS A 126 -3.00 9.50 15.14
CA CYS A 126 -3.49 8.15 15.46
C CYS A 126 -4.69 8.23 16.41
N GLY A 127 -5.71 7.41 16.15
CA GLY A 127 -6.89 7.33 17.02
C GLY A 127 -6.59 6.72 18.40
N GLU A 128 -7.57 6.76 19.31
CA GLU A 128 -7.45 6.11 20.62
C GLU A 128 -7.13 4.62 20.49
N GLY A 129 -6.24 4.13 21.35
CA GLY A 129 -5.71 2.76 21.27
C GLY A 129 -4.65 2.54 20.20
N PHE A 130 -4.15 3.61 19.54
CA PHE A 130 -3.04 3.55 18.61
C PHE A 130 -1.94 4.55 18.97
N TYR A 131 -0.70 4.24 18.58
CA TYR A 131 0.44 5.14 18.70
C TYR A 131 1.19 5.23 17.36
N PRO A 132 1.81 6.39 17.04
CA PRO A 132 2.59 6.54 15.81
C PRO A 132 3.96 5.87 15.95
N GLU A 133 4.27 4.97 15.03
CA GLU A 133 5.56 4.26 14.96
C GLU A 133 6.28 4.57 13.63
N GLU A 134 7.59 4.80 13.69
CA GLU A 134 8.42 4.96 12.50
C GLU A 134 8.84 3.60 11.97
N MET A 135 8.48 3.32 10.71
CA MET A 135 8.83 2.06 10.05
C MET A 135 9.98 2.29 9.06
N PRO A 136 11.08 1.51 9.14
CA PRO A 136 12.17 1.60 8.16
C PRO A 136 11.65 1.42 6.73
N GLY A 137 12.01 2.35 5.84
CA GLY A 137 11.61 2.32 4.44
C GLY A 137 10.28 3.00 4.10
N LEU A 138 9.53 3.50 5.08
CA LEU A 138 8.32 4.29 4.84
C LEU A 138 8.56 5.78 5.11
N PRO A 139 8.06 6.69 4.25
CA PRO A 139 8.25 8.13 4.41
C PRO A 139 7.34 8.77 5.48
N HIS A 140 6.55 7.97 6.19
CA HIS A 140 5.50 8.40 7.10
C HIS A 140 5.36 7.40 8.26
N LYS A 141 4.79 7.85 9.38
CA LYS A 141 4.55 7.00 10.55
C LYS A 141 3.33 6.11 10.34
N VAL A 142 3.36 4.92 10.90
CA VAL A 142 2.24 3.97 10.87
C VAL A 142 1.62 3.92 12.26
N CYS A 143 0.29 4.04 12.32
CA CYS A 143 -0.44 3.91 13.58
C CYS A 143 -0.52 2.44 13.97
N ARG A 144 0.21 2.06 15.03
CA ARG A 144 0.21 0.73 15.61
C ARG A 144 -0.74 0.66 16.78
N ARG A 145 -1.37 -0.50 16.97
CA ARG A 145 -2.29 -0.75 18.09
C ARG A 145 -1.51 -0.88 19.39
N CYS A 146 -2.05 -0.30 20.46
CA CYS A 146 -1.62 -0.57 21.83
C CYS A 146 -1.94 -2.02 22.24
N GLU A 147 -1.27 -2.52 23.27
CA GLU A 147 -1.60 -3.81 23.87
C GLU A 147 -3.05 -3.83 24.38
N GLU A 148 -3.59 -5.04 24.56
CA GLU A 148 -4.96 -5.21 25.01
C GLU A 148 -5.23 -4.43 26.30
N ASN A 149 -6.45 -3.91 26.40
CA ASN A 149 -6.93 -3.15 27.56
C ASN A 149 -6.24 -1.80 27.78
N CYS A 150 -5.24 -1.45 26.96
CA CYS A 150 -4.68 -0.12 26.91
C CYS A 150 -5.55 0.81 26.04
N LEU A 151 -5.82 2.01 26.55
CA LEU A 151 -6.54 3.07 25.87
C LEU A 151 -5.59 4.08 25.20
N SER A 152 -4.41 4.31 25.78
CA SER A 152 -3.37 5.17 25.21
C SER A 152 -1.99 4.63 25.56
N CYS A 153 -1.10 4.52 24.59
CA CYS A 153 0.29 4.07 24.76
C CYS A 153 1.25 4.99 24.01
N GLU A 154 2.51 5.05 24.45
CA GLU A 154 3.52 5.95 23.88
C GLU A 154 4.88 5.26 23.69
N GLY A 155 5.47 5.40 22.51
CA GLY A 155 6.79 4.84 22.16
C GLY A 155 6.81 3.32 21.96
N SER A 156 5.91 2.57 22.59
CA SER A 156 5.75 1.14 22.39
C SER A 156 4.32 0.71 22.70
N SER A 157 3.85 -0.34 22.03
CA SER A 157 2.56 -0.99 22.30
C SER A 157 2.38 -1.39 23.79
N ARG A 158 3.48 -1.71 24.48
CA ARG A 158 3.51 -2.12 25.90
C ARG A 158 3.58 -0.98 26.91
N ASN A 159 3.83 0.23 26.44
CA ASN A 159 4.06 1.37 27.30
C ASN A 159 2.75 2.15 27.48
N CYS A 160 1.81 1.54 28.22
CA CYS A 160 0.48 2.09 28.39
C CYS A 160 0.49 3.25 29.39
N SER A 161 -0.04 4.40 28.97
CA SER A 161 -0.22 5.59 29.80
C SER A 161 -1.64 5.73 30.33
N ARG A 162 -2.64 5.08 29.70
CA ARG A 162 -4.03 5.11 30.17
C ARG A 162 -4.74 3.80 29.84
N CYS A 163 -5.38 3.18 30.82
CA CYS A 163 -6.14 1.94 30.64
C CYS A 163 -7.60 2.19 30.23
N LYS A 164 -8.23 1.19 29.59
CA LYS A 164 -9.68 1.17 29.34
C LYS A 164 -10.44 1.06 30.67
N ALA A 165 -11.71 1.46 30.67
CA ALA A 165 -12.57 1.35 31.85
C ALA A 165 -12.63 -0.10 32.37
N GLY A 166 -12.49 -0.28 33.69
CA GLY A 166 -12.46 -1.61 34.34
C GLY A 166 -11.06 -2.23 34.50
N PHE A 167 -10.02 -1.57 34.00
CA PHE A 167 -8.62 -1.99 34.14
C PHE A 167 -7.82 -1.00 34.97
N THR A 168 -6.89 -1.53 35.77
CA THR A 168 -6.02 -0.75 36.64
C THR A 168 -4.61 -0.74 36.04
N GLN A 169 -3.97 0.43 36.02
CA GLN A 169 -2.61 0.58 35.52
C GLN A 169 -1.60 0.07 36.57
N LEU A 170 -0.79 -0.91 36.19
CA LEU A 170 0.31 -1.43 36.99
C LEU A 170 1.61 -1.27 36.21
N GLY A 171 2.39 -0.25 36.55
CA GLY A 171 3.55 0.17 35.76
C GLY A 171 3.11 0.65 34.38
N THR A 172 3.49 -0.07 33.33
CA THR A 172 3.15 0.24 31.93
C THR A 172 2.08 -0.68 31.34
N SER A 173 1.51 -1.60 32.13
CA SER A 173 0.50 -2.56 31.66
C SER A 173 -0.84 -2.34 32.35
N CYS A 174 -1.92 -2.74 31.68
CA CYS A 174 -3.28 -2.65 32.20
C CYS A 174 -3.78 -4.05 32.60
N ILE A 175 -4.11 -4.22 33.87
CA ILE A 175 -4.60 -5.49 34.41
C ILE A 175 -6.06 -5.37 34.85
N THR A 176 -6.84 -6.45 34.75
CA THR A 176 -8.19 -6.49 35.31
C THR A 176 -8.11 -6.53 36.84
N ASN A 177 -9.09 -5.95 37.52
CA ASN A 177 -9.24 -6.14 38.97
C ASN A 177 -9.53 -7.61 39.38
N HIS A 178 -9.60 -8.55 38.43
CA HIS A 178 -9.96 -9.95 38.66
C HIS A 178 -8.78 -10.91 38.84
N THR A 179 -7.52 -10.46 38.86
CA THR A 179 -6.39 -11.32 39.30
C THR A 179 -6.04 -11.12 40.77
N CYS A 180 -7.07 -10.92 41.59
CA CYS A 180 -7.14 -11.66 42.82
C CYS A 180 -8.57 -12.15 43.02
N SER A 181 -9.00 -13.11 42.19
CA SER A 181 -9.99 -14.07 42.69
C SER A 181 -9.46 -14.52 44.03
N ASN A 182 -10.20 -14.27 45.11
CA ASN A 182 -9.87 -14.76 46.44
C ASN A 182 -9.34 -16.18 46.24
N ALA A 183 -8.03 -16.33 46.37
CA ALA A 183 -7.45 -17.61 46.61
C ALA A 183 -8.27 -18.12 47.79
N ASP A 184 -9.03 -19.19 47.55
CA ASP A 184 -9.72 -19.98 48.56
C ASP A 184 -8.93 -19.85 49.86
N GLU A 185 -9.52 -19.50 51.01
CA GLU A 185 -8.74 -19.11 52.22
C GLU A 185 -7.59 -20.10 52.51
N THR A 186 -7.80 -21.37 52.15
CA THR A 186 -6.83 -22.47 52.11
C THR A 186 -5.55 -22.21 51.27
N PHE A 187 -5.64 -21.60 50.10
CA PHE A 187 -4.49 -21.26 49.24
C PHE A 187 -3.72 -20.04 49.79
N CYS A 188 -4.40 -19.02 50.31
CA CYS A 188 -3.70 -17.88 50.93
C CYS A 188 -2.96 -18.33 52.21
N GLU A 189 -3.53 -19.24 53.00
CA GLU A 189 -2.84 -19.88 54.14
C GLU A 189 -1.68 -20.80 53.72
N MET A 190 -1.82 -21.56 52.63
CA MET A 190 -0.70 -22.35 52.06
C MET A 190 0.47 -21.44 51.61
N VAL A 191 0.16 -20.31 51.00
CA VAL A 191 1.15 -19.33 50.52
C VAL A 191 1.87 -18.65 51.69
N LYS A 192 1.14 -18.29 52.76
CA LYS A 192 1.70 -17.74 54.01
C LYS A 192 2.59 -18.77 54.73
N SER A 193 2.09 -19.97 54.98
CA SER A 193 2.80 -21.04 55.70
C SER A 193 4.12 -21.47 55.03
N ASN A 194 4.18 -21.43 53.70
CA ASN A 194 5.39 -21.78 52.94
C ASN A 194 6.28 -20.59 52.59
N ARG A 195 5.98 -19.37 53.10
CA ARG A 195 6.72 -18.12 52.83
C ARG A 195 6.99 -17.88 51.35
N LEU A 196 6.06 -18.28 50.49
CA LEU A 196 6.28 -18.21 49.04
C LEU A 196 6.42 -16.77 48.55
N CYS A 197 5.81 -15.80 49.24
CA CYS A 197 5.94 -14.37 48.92
C CYS A 197 7.34 -13.78 49.25
N GLU A 198 8.17 -14.46 50.03
CA GLU A 198 9.57 -14.06 50.26
C GLU A 198 10.49 -14.50 49.11
N ARG A 199 10.00 -15.40 48.23
CA ARG A 199 10.76 -15.93 47.11
C ARG A 199 10.51 -15.09 45.86
N LYS A 200 11.60 -14.58 45.30
CA LYS A 200 11.63 -13.67 44.13
C LYS A 200 10.83 -14.17 42.91
N LEU A 201 10.69 -15.48 42.74
CA LEU A 201 9.98 -16.10 41.63
C LEU A 201 8.45 -16.09 41.80
N PHE A 202 7.95 -16.09 43.04
CA PHE A 202 6.54 -16.33 43.36
C PHE A 202 5.80 -15.07 43.81
N ILE A 203 6.51 -13.95 43.98
CA ILE A 203 5.94 -12.67 44.42
C ILE A 203 4.86 -12.13 43.47
N GLN A 204 4.93 -12.45 42.17
CA GLN A 204 3.93 -12.05 41.17
C GLN A 204 2.57 -12.74 41.34
N PHE A 205 2.53 -13.85 42.07
CA PHE A 205 1.30 -14.59 42.39
C PHE A 205 0.72 -14.20 43.76
N CYS A 206 1.41 -13.34 44.53
CA CYS A 206 0.93 -12.88 45.82
C CYS A 206 0.09 -11.59 45.66
N CYS A 207 -1.19 -11.68 46.02
CA CYS A 207 -2.04 -10.50 46.09
C CYS A 207 -1.73 -9.63 47.30
N ARG A 208 -2.03 -8.32 47.19
CA ARG A 208 -1.85 -7.32 48.25
C ARG A 208 -2.65 -7.64 49.54
N THR A 209 -3.75 -8.36 49.42
CA THR A 209 -4.63 -8.80 50.53
C THR A 209 -3.98 -9.86 51.43
N CYS A 210 -3.20 -10.80 50.89
CA CYS A 210 -2.50 -11.81 51.72
C CYS A 210 -1.37 -11.18 52.57
N LEU A 211 -0.87 -9.99 52.20
CA LEU A 211 0.19 -9.26 52.90
C LEU A 211 -0.31 -8.25 53.95
N LEU A 212 -1.62 -7.95 53.99
CA LEU A 212 -2.19 -6.89 54.84
C LEU A 212 -3.02 -7.38 56.04
N ALA A 213 -3.15 -8.69 56.25
CA ALA A 213 -3.64 -9.22 57.52
C ALA A 213 -2.44 -9.55 58.41
N GLY A 214 -2.01 -8.54 59.18
CA GLY A 214 -1.21 -8.75 60.39
C GLY A 214 -2.02 -9.47 61.47
#